data_AF-A0A5Q4SH21-F1
#
_entry.id   AF-A0A5Q4SH21-F1
#
_cell.length_a   1.000
_cell.length_b   1.000
_cell.length_c   1.000
_cell.angle_alpha   90.00
_cell.angle_beta   90.00
_cell.angle_gamma   90.00
#
_symmetry.space_group_name_H-M   'P 1'
#
loop_
_entity.id
_entity.type
_entity.pdbx_description
1 polymer ?
#
loop_
_entity_poly.entity_id
_entity_poly.type
_entity_poly.pdbx_seq_one_letter_code
_entity_poly.pdbx_strand_id
1 'polypeptide(L)'
;MAPRPWSSRARRALLAALVTTSVALPVSGAARPAAVPAPAPAVLAPLGTVTASELDARYAAGRLEIRAARDMATRHGDSRRAAALGDMAGPGRQFLTFDGRDGGRSAEVLGDLSRARRIAVLVPGAGVDLDHYGRLRRGAQTLLDELGGGSAVVAWLGYRTPTTLGPSSLTAARADEAAPGLRAFVAELTTATPDARVTVLCHSYGSVVCARAASGLDVADIVLYGSPGTGAGSAAGLHTRATV
;
A
#
# COMPACT_ATOMS: atom_id res chain seq x y z
N MET A 1 67.01 -15.11 -2.45
CA MET A 1 66.27 -14.49 -1.32
C MET A 1 64.79 -14.51 -1.67
N ALA A 2 64.06 -15.53 -1.22
CA ALA A 2 62.65 -15.73 -1.58
C ALA A 2 61.73 -14.84 -0.71
N PRO A 3 60.65 -14.25 -1.26
CA PRO A 3 59.73 -13.44 -0.48
C PRO A 3 58.87 -14.33 0.43
N ARG A 4 58.72 -13.92 1.70
CA ARG A 4 57.92 -14.61 2.71
C ARG A 4 56.42 -14.51 2.37
N PRO A 5 55.63 -15.60 2.41
CA PRO A 5 54.19 -15.52 2.19
C PRO A 5 53.48 -14.87 3.39
N TRP A 6 52.69 -13.83 3.14
CA TRP A 6 51.80 -13.24 4.13
C TRP A 6 50.79 -14.28 4.63
N SER A 7 50.67 -14.41 5.95
CA SER A 7 49.78 -15.36 6.60
C SER A 7 48.30 -15.02 6.36
N SER A 8 47.47 -16.05 6.19
CA SER A 8 46.03 -15.97 5.92
C SER A 8 45.19 -15.27 7.00
N ARG A 9 45.83 -14.84 8.10
CA ARG A 9 45.21 -14.04 9.18
C ARG A 9 45.20 -12.55 8.85
N ALA A 10 46.23 -12.03 8.18
CA ALA A 10 46.29 -10.63 7.76
C ALA A 10 45.24 -10.28 6.69
N ARG A 11 44.99 -11.21 5.75
CA ARG A 11 43.90 -11.08 4.76
C ARG A 11 42.50 -11.12 5.39
N ARG A 12 42.30 -11.90 6.46
CA ARG A 12 41.02 -11.96 7.20
C ARG A 12 40.77 -10.73 8.06
N ALA A 13 41.82 -10.15 8.65
CA ALA A 13 41.70 -8.91 9.41
C ALA A 13 41.37 -7.70 8.51
N LEU A 14 41.95 -7.63 7.30
CA LEU A 14 41.62 -6.61 6.31
C LEU A 14 40.18 -6.73 5.78
N LEU A 15 39.67 -7.95 5.58
CA LEU A 15 38.25 -8.17 5.21
C LEU A 15 37.29 -7.83 6.36
N ALA A 16 37.67 -8.07 7.62
CA ALA A 16 36.85 -7.70 8.78
C ALA A 16 36.83 -6.18 9.03
N ALA A 17 37.92 -5.47 8.73
CA ALA A 17 37.98 -4.00 8.81
C ALA A 17 37.18 -3.31 7.68
N LEU A 18 37.10 -3.93 6.50
CA LEU A 18 36.24 -3.46 5.39
C LEU A 18 34.74 -3.68 5.66
N VAL A 19 34.38 -4.66 6.48
CA VAL A 19 33.00 -4.95 6.89
C VAL A 19 32.52 -4.02 8.02
N THR A 20 33.41 -3.40 8.80
CA THR A 20 33.04 -2.53 9.92
C THR A 20 33.13 -1.02 9.65
N THR A 21 33.66 -0.58 8.50
CA THR A 21 33.83 0.86 8.19
C THR A 21 33.02 1.38 6.99
N SER A 22 31.96 0.68 6.57
CA SER A 22 31.19 1.08 5.37
C SER A 22 29.68 1.31 5.54
N VAL A 23 29.15 1.54 6.74
CA VAL A 23 27.79 2.14 6.89
C VAL A 23 27.71 3.04 8.14
N ALA A 24 28.49 4.12 8.13
CA ALA A 24 28.23 5.27 9.00
C ALA A 24 28.32 6.54 8.15
N LEU A 25 27.56 6.57 7.05
CA LEU A 25 27.20 7.83 6.42
C LEU A 25 25.87 8.27 7.03
N PRO A 26 25.78 9.44 7.67
CA PRO A 26 24.48 10.06 7.87
C PRO A 26 23.95 10.36 6.47
N VAL A 27 22.93 9.61 6.03
CA VAL A 27 22.09 10.02 4.90
C VAL A 27 21.30 11.22 5.38
N SER A 28 21.96 12.37 5.42
CA SER A 28 21.31 13.67 5.51
C SER A 28 20.57 13.90 4.19
N GLY A 29 19.24 13.92 4.24
CA GLY A 29 18.44 14.54 3.19
C GLY A 29 17.37 13.70 2.49
N ALA A 30 17.11 12.43 2.88
CA ALA A 30 15.84 11.82 2.51
C ALA A 30 14.78 12.35 3.48
N ALA A 31 14.04 13.40 3.09
CA ALA A 31 12.83 13.77 3.78
C ALA A 31 12.00 12.50 3.99
N ARG A 32 11.79 12.10 5.25
CA ARG A 32 10.92 10.96 5.55
C ARG A 32 9.57 11.26 4.90
N PRO A 33 8.91 10.34 4.19
CA PRO A 33 7.59 10.60 3.59
C PRO A 33 6.55 11.17 4.56
N ALA A 34 6.75 10.96 5.87
CA ALA A 34 5.98 11.49 6.98
C ALA A 34 6.21 12.98 7.31
N ALA A 35 7.24 13.63 6.74
CA ALA A 35 7.59 15.02 7.06
C ALA A 35 6.83 16.05 6.23
N VAL A 36 6.14 15.64 5.16
CA VAL A 36 5.36 16.57 4.33
C VAL A 36 3.99 16.79 4.98
N PRO A 37 3.68 18.03 5.43
CA PRO A 37 2.38 18.30 6.03
C PRO A 37 1.24 18.08 5.04
N ALA A 38 0.10 17.63 5.56
CA ALA A 38 -1.15 17.57 4.81
C ALA A 38 -2.32 17.99 5.72
N PRO A 39 -3.41 18.55 5.14
CA PRO A 39 -4.63 18.82 5.89
C PRO A 39 -5.17 17.56 6.57
N ALA A 40 -5.89 17.73 7.69
CA ALA A 40 -6.70 16.65 8.21
C ALA A 40 -7.80 16.29 7.18
N PRO A 41 -8.02 15.00 6.91
CA PRO A 41 -9.10 14.58 6.02
C PRO A 41 -10.46 14.91 6.65
N ALA A 42 -11.46 15.13 5.79
CA ALA A 42 -12.82 15.25 6.24
C ALA A 42 -13.28 13.92 6.85
N VAL A 43 -14.12 14.00 7.88
CA VAL A 43 -14.80 12.81 8.41
C VAL A 43 -15.88 12.45 7.41
N LEU A 44 -15.64 11.39 6.65
CA LEU A 44 -16.58 10.84 5.68
C LEU A 44 -17.48 9.85 6.40
N ALA A 45 -18.78 9.90 6.11
CA ALA A 45 -19.72 8.89 6.58
C ALA A 45 -19.32 7.50 6.02
N PRO A 46 -19.58 6.42 6.77
CA PRO A 46 -19.40 5.06 6.24
C PRO A 46 -20.18 4.89 4.93
N LEU A 47 -19.64 4.10 4.00
CA LEU A 47 -20.37 3.71 2.81
C LEU A 47 -21.63 2.92 3.23
N GLY A 48 -22.80 3.45 2.88
CA GLY A 48 -24.03 2.66 2.80
C GLY A 48 -24.01 1.78 1.55
N THR A 49 -25.18 1.30 1.11
CA THR A 49 -25.31 0.65 -0.19
C THR A 49 -24.94 1.64 -1.29
N VAL A 50 -23.88 1.36 -2.07
CA VAL A 50 -23.33 2.36 -3.00
C VAL A 50 -24.28 2.68 -4.13
N THR A 51 -24.69 3.94 -4.20
CA THR A 51 -25.28 4.53 -5.40
C THR A 51 -24.23 5.30 -6.20
N ALA A 52 -24.47 5.46 -7.51
CA ALA A 52 -23.60 6.27 -8.36
C ALA A 52 -23.45 7.71 -7.84
N SER A 53 -24.53 8.33 -7.36
CA SER A 53 -24.52 9.69 -6.81
C SER A 53 -23.70 9.82 -5.52
N GLU A 54 -23.77 8.84 -4.62
CA GLU A 54 -22.97 8.86 -3.38
C GLU A 54 -21.48 8.68 -3.69
N LEU A 55 -21.15 7.79 -4.64
CA LEU A 55 -19.79 7.61 -5.10
C LEU A 55 -19.26 8.87 -5.78
N ASP A 56 -20.04 9.53 -6.63
CA ASP A 56 -19.63 10.78 -7.26
C ASP A 56 -19.32 11.87 -6.23
N ALA A 57 -20.16 12.01 -5.21
CA ALA A 57 -19.93 12.94 -4.11
C ALA A 57 -18.65 12.59 -3.32
N ARG A 58 -18.45 11.31 -3.01
CA ARG A 58 -17.24 10.79 -2.33
C ARG A 58 -15.98 11.06 -3.17
N TYR A 59 -16.02 10.77 -4.47
CA TYR A 59 -14.90 10.98 -5.38
C TYR A 59 -14.59 12.47 -5.59
N ALA A 60 -15.62 13.32 -5.61
CA ALA A 60 -15.44 14.77 -5.64
C ALA A 60 -14.77 15.28 -4.36
N ALA A 61 -15.21 14.82 -3.19
CA ALA A 61 -14.61 15.17 -1.90
C ALA A 61 -13.13 14.73 -1.83
N GLY A 62 -12.83 13.47 -2.16
CA GLY A 62 -11.45 12.98 -2.18
C GLY A 62 -10.55 13.77 -3.13
N ARG A 63 -11.06 14.19 -4.30
CA ARG A 63 -10.29 15.05 -5.23
C ARG A 63 -9.98 16.42 -4.63
N LEU A 64 -10.89 17.01 -3.84
CA LEU A 64 -10.66 18.27 -3.14
C LEU A 64 -9.59 18.10 -2.05
N GLU A 65 -9.63 17.01 -1.28
CA GLU A 65 -8.64 16.71 -0.26
C GLU A 65 -7.23 16.53 -0.85
N ILE A 66 -7.13 15.80 -1.97
CA ILE A 66 -5.86 15.60 -2.68
C ILE A 66 -5.29 16.94 -3.18
N ARG A 67 -6.15 17.83 -3.73
CA ARG A 67 -5.73 19.17 -4.15
C ARG A 67 -5.26 20.03 -2.97
N ALA A 68 -5.96 19.97 -1.84
CA ALA A 68 -5.55 20.69 -0.64
C ALA A 68 -4.20 20.21 -0.11
N ALA A 69 -3.96 18.89 -0.12
CA ALA A 69 -2.66 18.31 0.22
C ALA A 69 -1.57 18.70 -0.78
N ARG A 70 -1.87 18.73 -2.09
CA ARG A 70 -0.95 19.18 -3.14
C ARG A 70 -0.51 20.63 -2.91
N ASP A 71 -1.46 21.50 -2.64
CA ASP A 71 -1.20 22.92 -2.46
C ASP A 71 -0.38 23.16 -1.16
N MET A 72 -0.63 22.37 -0.12
CA MET A 72 0.18 22.37 1.10
C MET A 72 1.61 21.90 0.85
N ALA A 73 1.80 20.79 0.11
CA ALA A 73 3.12 20.30 -0.29
C ALA A 73 3.88 21.34 -1.10
N THR A 74 3.20 22.02 -2.03
CA THR A 74 3.77 23.11 -2.84
C THR A 74 4.24 24.28 -1.96
N ARG A 75 3.40 24.75 -1.02
CA ARG A 75 3.78 25.80 -0.07
C ARG A 75 4.95 25.40 0.84
N HIS A 76 5.10 24.11 1.09
CA HIS A 76 6.21 23.56 1.88
C HIS A 76 7.46 23.25 1.05
N GLY A 77 7.46 23.53 -0.26
CA GLY A 77 8.61 23.31 -1.14
C GLY A 77 8.85 21.85 -1.53
N ASP A 78 7.92 20.94 -1.25
CA ASP A 78 8.03 19.54 -1.67
C ASP A 78 7.42 19.35 -3.07
N SER A 79 8.23 19.65 -4.09
CA SER A 79 7.82 19.57 -5.50
C SER A 79 7.49 18.14 -5.94
N ARG A 80 8.16 17.14 -5.35
CA ARG A 80 7.92 15.73 -5.66
C ARG A 80 6.56 15.27 -5.16
N ARG A 81 6.23 15.56 -3.89
CA ARG A 81 4.92 15.26 -3.32
C ARG A 81 3.83 16.04 -4.03
N ALA A 82 4.06 17.32 -4.34
CA ALA A 82 3.12 18.13 -5.10
C ALA A 82 2.85 17.53 -6.50
N ALA A 83 3.86 17.06 -7.22
CA ALA A 83 3.68 16.41 -8.51
C ALA A 83 2.85 15.12 -8.39
N ALA A 84 3.21 14.24 -7.45
CA ALA A 84 2.48 12.99 -7.23
C ALA A 84 1.01 13.23 -6.86
N LEU A 85 0.73 14.22 -6.01
CA LEU A 85 -0.64 14.61 -5.66
C LEU A 85 -1.37 15.32 -6.80
N GLY A 86 -0.66 16.06 -7.65
CA GLY A 86 -1.19 16.61 -8.91
C GLY A 86 -1.71 15.51 -9.82
N ASP A 87 -0.92 14.45 -10.00
CA ASP A 87 -1.33 13.26 -10.75
C ASP A 87 -2.53 12.58 -10.08
N MET A 88 -2.56 12.49 -8.74
CA MET A 88 -3.70 11.94 -7.97
C MET A 88 -4.98 12.75 -8.10
N ALA A 89 -4.88 14.06 -8.24
CA ALA A 89 -6.02 14.94 -8.48
C ALA A 89 -6.51 14.97 -9.94
N GLY A 90 -5.89 14.16 -10.81
CA GLY A 90 -6.20 14.10 -12.23
C GLY A 90 -7.69 13.83 -12.52
N PRO A 91 -8.20 14.29 -13.67
CA PRO A 91 -9.57 14.02 -14.08
C PRO A 91 -9.78 12.50 -14.21
N GLY A 92 -10.98 12.03 -13.85
CA GLY A 92 -11.33 10.61 -13.92
C GLY A 92 -10.72 9.72 -12.83
N ARG A 93 -9.82 10.24 -11.97
CA ARG A 93 -9.38 9.51 -10.78
C ARG A 93 -10.45 9.54 -9.69
N GLN A 94 -10.68 8.40 -9.06
CA GLN A 94 -11.79 8.19 -8.13
C GLN A 94 -11.25 7.63 -6.82
N PHE A 95 -11.38 8.36 -5.73
CA PHE A 95 -10.87 7.96 -4.41
C PHE A 95 -12.01 7.83 -3.42
N LEU A 96 -12.16 6.63 -2.84
CA LEU A 96 -13.10 6.43 -1.72
C LEU A 96 -12.60 7.18 -0.49
N THR A 97 -11.32 7.03 -0.17
CA THR A 97 -10.67 7.68 0.97
C THR A 97 -9.32 8.25 0.55
N PHE A 98 -8.94 9.34 1.21
CA PHE A 98 -7.62 9.93 1.11
C PHE A 98 -7.23 10.57 2.45
N ASP A 99 -6.00 10.36 2.87
CA ASP A 99 -5.36 11.10 3.97
C ASP A 99 -3.92 11.37 3.55
N GLY A 100 -3.55 12.64 3.42
CA GLY A 100 -2.19 13.00 2.98
C GLY A 100 -1.12 12.90 4.09
N ARG A 101 -1.53 12.73 5.35
CA ARG A 101 -0.64 12.80 6.53
C ARG A 101 0.19 11.52 6.68
N ASP A 102 1.30 11.60 7.40
CA ASP A 102 2.06 10.44 7.86
C ASP A 102 2.52 9.45 6.77
N GLY A 103 2.88 9.97 5.59
CA GLY A 103 3.27 9.20 4.40
C GLY A 103 2.09 8.79 3.50
N GLY A 104 0.88 9.08 3.95
CA GLY A 104 -0.35 9.08 3.17
C GLY A 104 -1.07 7.75 3.04
N ARG A 105 -2.39 7.82 2.99
CA ARG A 105 -3.32 6.70 2.84
C ARG A 105 -4.33 7.01 1.76
N SER A 106 -4.75 5.99 1.03
CA SER A 106 -5.80 6.14 0.03
C SER A 106 -6.42 4.81 -0.37
N ALA A 107 -7.64 4.87 -0.89
CA ALA A 107 -8.29 3.80 -1.63
C ALA A 107 -8.78 4.36 -2.97
N GLU A 108 -8.01 4.17 -4.04
CA GLU A 108 -8.43 4.57 -5.40
C GLU A 108 -9.25 3.43 -6.02
N VAL A 109 -10.36 3.79 -6.65
CA VAL A 109 -11.20 2.90 -7.46
C VAL A 109 -10.81 3.08 -8.92
N LEU A 110 -10.62 1.96 -9.60
CA LEU A 110 -10.51 1.87 -11.05
C LEU A 110 -11.69 1.02 -11.55
N GLY A 111 -12.41 1.51 -12.56
CA GLY A 111 -13.65 0.92 -13.05
C GLY A 111 -14.88 1.52 -12.37
N ASP A 112 -16.06 0.92 -12.62
CA ASP A 112 -17.33 1.39 -12.05
C ASP A 112 -17.72 0.53 -10.84
N LEU A 113 -17.45 1.03 -9.64
CA LEU A 113 -17.74 0.33 -8.39
C LEU A 113 -19.25 0.11 -8.18
N SER A 114 -20.11 1.01 -8.64
CA SER A 114 -21.57 0.89 -8.45
C SER A 114 -22.20 -0.25 -9.24
N ARG A 115 -21.51 -0.71 -10.30
CA ARG A 115 -21.99 -1.77 -11.20
C ARG A 115 -21.11 -3.03 -11.17
N ALA A 116 -20.00 -3.00 -10.43
CA ALA A 116 -19.06 -4.10 -10.37
C ALA A 116 -19.70 -5.34 -9.71
N ARG A 117 -19.63 -6.47 -10.40
CA ARG A 117 -19.98 -7.79 -9.84
C ARG A 117 -18.75 -8.51 -9.29
N ARG A 118 -17.55 -8.08 -9.67
CA ARG A 118 -16.26 -8.58 -9.18
C ARG A 118 -15.41 -7.41 -8.73
N ILE A 119 -15.00 -7.41 -7.47
CA ILE A 119 -14.19 -6.34 -6.90
C ILE A 119 -12.89 -6.92 -6.40
N ALA A 120 -11.78 -6.41 -6.91
CA ALA A 120 -10.44 -6.77 -6.49
C ALA A 120 -9.85 -5.69 -5.58
N VAL A 121 -9.46 -6.02 -4.35
CA VAL A 121 -8.74 -5.10 -3.46
C VAL A 121 -7.25 -5.43 -3.52
N LEU A 122 -6.46 -4.53 -4.10
CA LEU A 122 -5.02 -4.70 -4.27
C LEU A 122 -4.25 -4.07 -3.09
N VAL A 123 -3.59 -4.92 -2.30
CA VAL A 123 -2.76 -4.55 -1.14
C VAL A 123 -1.28 -4.50 -1.56
N PRO A 124 -0.64 -3.32 -1.50
CA PRO A 124 0.75 -3.14 -1.96
C PRO A 124 1.77 -3.82 -1.04
N GLY A 125 2.99 -3.92 -1.56
CA GLY A 125 4.17 -4.29 -0.79
C GLY A 125 4.94 -3.09 -0.23
N ALA A 126 6.17 -3.35 0.21
CA ALA A 126 7.08 -2.34 0.72
C ALA A 126 7.41 -1.24 -0.30
N GLY A 127 7.72 -0.04 0.20
CA GLY A 127 8.13 1.11 -0.59
C GLY A 127 7.01 1.77 -1.40
N VAL A 128 5.75 1.39 -1.22
CA VAL A 128 4.61 2.10 -1.84
C VAL A 128 4.14 3.19 -0.88
N ASP A 129 4.16 4.43 -1.34
CA ASP A 129 3.68 5.63 -0.65
C ASP A 129 3.05 6.59 -1.68
N LEU A 130 2.64 7.79 -1.25
CA LEU A 130 2.09 8.79 -2.18
C LEU A 130 3.10 9.20 -3.27
N ASP A 131 4.38 9.32 -2.93
CA ASP A 131 5.45 9.75 -3.84
C ASP A 131 5.80 8.70 -4.90
N HIS A 132 5.34 7.47 -4.70
CA HIS A 132 5.52 6.35 -5.60
C HIS A 132 4.21 5.66 -5.96
N TYR A 133 3.08 6.34 -5.76
CA TYR A 133 1.75 5.77 -5.88
C TYR A 133 1.49 5.16 -7.27
N GLY A 134 2.11 5.72 -8.31
CA GLY A 134 2.04 5.22 -9.68
C GLY A 134 2.42 3.73 -9.82
N ARG A 135 3.24 3.16 -8.93
CA ARG A 135 3.52 1.70 -8.94
C ARG A 135 2.28 0.88 -8.61
N LEU A 136 1.59 1.24 -7.53
CA LEU A 136 0.35 0.56 -7.13
C LEU A 136 -0.73 0.76 -8.18
N ARG A 137 -0.90 1.99 -8.68
CA ARG A 137 -1.91 2.28 -9.69
C ARG A 137 -1.69 1.52 -10.99
N ARG A 138 -0.44 1.39 -11.47
CA ARG A 138 -0.14 0.59 -12.68
C ARG A 138 -0.57 -0.87 -12.49
N GLY A 139 -0.24 -1.47 -11.36
CA GLY A 139 -0.69 -2.84 -11.05
C GLY A 139 -2.21 -2.97 -11.00
N ALA A 140 -2.90 -1.99 -10.41
CA ALA A 140 -4.36 -1.97 -10.38
C ALA A 140 -5.00 -1.80 -11.77
N GLN A 141 -4.41 -0.96 -12.63
CA GLN A 141 -4.87 -0.77 -14.01
C GLN A 141 -4.69 -2.05 -14.81
N THR A 142 -3.50 -2.65 -14.79
CA THR A 142 -3.25 -3.92 -15.48
C THR A 142 -4.21 -5.00 -15.00
N LEU A 143 -4.49 -5.08 -13.70
CA LEU A 143 -5.47 -6.03 -13.17
C LEU A 143 -6.89 -5.75 -13.68
N LEU A 144 -7.32 -4.49 -13.74
CA LEU A 144 -8.63 -4.13 -14.27
C LEU A 144 -8.76 -4.54 -15.74
N ASP A 145 -7.73 -4.28 -16.53
CA ASP A 145 -7.70 -4.59 -17.96
C ASP A 145 -7.84 -6.12 -18.19
N GLU A 146 -7.18 -6.94 -17.36
CA GLU A 146 -7.29 -8.41 -17.39
C GLU A 146 -8.66 -8.93 -16.90
N LEU A 147 -9.26 -8.29 -15.89
CA LEU A 147 -10.57 -8.70 -15.38
C LEU A 147 -11.72 -8.38 -16.35
N GLY A 148 -11.58 -7.30 -17.13
CA GLY A 148 -12.53 -6.86 -18.12
C GLY A 148 -13.82 -6.25 -17.55
N GLY A 149 -14.90 -6.28 -18.34
CA GLY A 149 -16.17 -5.64 -17.99
C GLY A 149 -16.81 -6.16 -16.70
N GLY A 150 -17.55 -5.27 -16.01
CA GLY A 150 -18.26 -5.61 -14.78
C GLY A 150 -17.35 -5.80 -13.57
N SER A 151 -16.10 -5.35 -13.65
CA SER A 151 -15.11 -5.41 -12.58
C SER A 151 -14.69 -4.02 -12.11
N ALA A 152 -14.30 -3.94 -10.85
CA ALA A 152 -13.60 -2.78 -10.29
C ALA A 152 -12.37 -3.25 -9.50
N VAL A 153 -11.32 -2.44 -9.52
CA VAL A 153 -10.12 -2.66 -8.72
C VAL A 153 -9.95 -1.52 -7.75
N VAL A 154 -9.80 -1.83 -6.46
CA VAL A 154 -9.45 -0.88 -5.42
C VAL A 154 -7.95 -0.98 -5.15
N ALA A 155 -7.20 0.06 -5.50
CA ALA A 155 -5.81 0.24 -5.09
C ALA A 155 -5.76 0.74 -3.64
N TRP A 156 -5.57 -0.18 -2.69
CA TRP A 156 -5.66 0.11 -1.25
C TRP A 156 -4.28 0.38 -0.62
N LEU A 157 -3.91 1.65 -0.50
CA LEU A 157 -2.77 2.10 0.30
C LEU A 157 -3.25 2.48 1.71
N GLY A 158 -3.67 1.50 2.50
CA GLY A 158 -4.28 1.74 3.82
C GLY A 158 -3.34 1.70 5.02
N TYR A 159 -2.04 1.52 4.82
CA TYR A 159 -1.06 1.42 5.91
C TYR A 159 0.29 2.05 5.55
N ARG A 160 1.15 2.25 6.55
CA ARG A 160 2.51 2.74 6.32
C ARG A 160 3.33 1.56 5.83
N THR A 161 3.62 1.52 4.54
CA THR A 161 4.43 0.44 4.00
C THR A 161 5.84 0.51 4.59
N PRO A 162 6.49 -0.64 4.85
CA PRO A 162 7.90 -0.65 5.19
C PRO A 162 8.74 -0.01 4.08
N THR A 163 9.89 0.56 4.42
CA THR A 163 10.89 0.90 3.40
C THR A 163 11.43 -0.38 2.74
N THR A 164 11.66 -0.32 1.43
CA THR A 164 12.26 -1.44 0.70
C THR A 164 13.66 -1.74 1.27
N LEU A 165 13.93 -3.01 1.60
CA LEU A 165 15.19 -3.47 2.21
C LEU A 165 15.51 -2.88 3.61
N GLY A 166 14.55 -2.24 4.27
CA GLY A 166 14.70 -1.78 5.65
C GLY A 166 14.44 -2.88 6.68
N PRO A 167 14.91 -2.77 7.93
CA PRO A 167 14.64 -3.77 8.97
C PRO A 167 13.15 -4.04 9.18
N SER A 168 12.30 -3.03 9.02
CA SER A 168 10.83 -3.16 9.13
C SER A 168 10.20 -4.04 8.06
N SER A 169 10.84 -4.25 6.90
CA SER A 169 10.30 -5.18 5.89
C SER A 169 10.55 -6.64 6.25
N LEU A 170 11.38 -6.90 7.26
CA LEU A 170 11.71 -8.23 7.77
C LEU A 170 10.87 -8.63 8.98
N THR A 171 9.99 -7.75 9.47
CA THR A 171 9.14 -7.99 10.64
C THR A 171 7.65 -7.92 10.29
N ALA A 172 6.81 -8.50 11.14
CA ALA A 172 5.35 -8.45 10.97
C ALA A 172 4.69 -7.18 11.54
N ALA A 173 5.44 -6.29 12.21
CA ALA A 173 4.86 -5.18 12.95
C ALA A 173 3.98 -4.24 12.09
N ARG A 174 4.40 -3.91 10.87
CA ARG A 174 3.57 -3.09 9.95
C ARG A 174 2.33 -3.84 9.49
N ALA A 175 2.42 -5.16 9.34
CA ALA A 175 1.27 -5.99 9.00
C ALA A 175 0.27 -6.09 10.15
N ASP A 176 0.75 -6.19 11.38
CA ASP A 176 -0.10 -6.19 12.58
C ASP A 176 -0.82 -4.83 12.75
N GLU A 177 -0.12 -3.72 12.50
CA GLU A 177 -0.71 -2.37 12.47
C GLU A 177 -1.76 -2.22 11.35
N ALA A 178 -1.52 -2.82 10.18
CA ALA A 178 -2.34 -2.66 8.98
C ALA A 178 -3.61 -3.53 9.00
N ALA A 179 -3.55 -4.71 9.61
CA ALA A 179 -4.60 -5.72 9.55
C ALA A 179 -5.99 -5.23 10.03
N PRO A 180 -6.12 -4.49 11.15
CA PRO A 180 -7.41 -3.93 11.55
C PRO A 180 -8.00 -2.97 10.51
N GLY A 181 -7.17 -2.12 9.91
CA GLY A 181 -7.61 -1.18 8.88
C GLY A 181 -8.05 -1.88 7.59
N LEU A 182 -7.36 -2.95 7.19
CA LEU A 182 -7.77 -3.76 6.04
C LEU A 182 -9.12 -4.44 6.29
N ARG A 183 -9.31 -5.04 7.49
CA ARG A 183 -10.60 -5.65 7.86
C ARG A 183 -11.74 -4.64 7.85
N ALA A 184 -11.54 -3.47 8.44
CA ALA A 184 -12.55 -2.42 8.48
C ALA A 184 -12.93 -1.95 7.06
N PHE A 185 -11.93 -1.70 6.21
CA PHE A 185 -12.15 -1.30 4.83
C PHE A 185 -12.93 -2.36 4.03
N VAL A 186 -12.53 -3.63 4.14
CA VAL A 186 -13.19 -4.72 3.43
C VAL A 186 -14.61 -4.94 3.95
N ALA A 187 -14.85 -4.84 5.25
CA ALA A 187 -16.20 -4.95 5.82
C ALA A 187 -17.13 -3.83 5.32
N GLU A 188 -16.64 -2.59 5.27
CA GLU A 188 -17.38 -1.45 4.71
C GLU A 188 -17.67 -1.68 3.22
N LEU A 189 -16.66 -2.12 2.45
CA LEU A 189 -16.81 -2.41 1.02
C LEU A 189 -17.83 -3.52 0.76
N THR A 190 -17.75 -4.66 1.45
CA THR A 190 -18.70 -5.78 1.28
C THR A 190 -20.12 -5.38 1.68
N THR A 191 -20.27 -4.58 2.74
CA THR A 191 -21.59 -4.03 3.15
C THR A 191 -22.16 -3.11 2.08
N ALA A 192 -21.31 -2.30 1.47
CA ALA A 192 -21.68 -1.36 0.43
C ALA A 192 -22.05 -2.03 -0.90
N THR A 193 -21.40 -3.15 -1.21
CA THR A 193 -21.58 -3.91 -2.46
C THR A 193 -21.99 -5.36 -2.19
N PRO A 194 -23.21 -5.61 -1.63
CA PRO A 194 -23.60 -6.93 -1.14
C PRO A 194 -23.68 -8.01 -2.23
N ASP A 195 -23.92 -7.62 -3.48
CA ASP A 195 -23.99 -8.54 -4.62
C ASP A 195 -22.65 -8.80 -5.32
N ALA A 196 -21.57 -8.14 -4.87
CA ALA A 196 -20.27 -8.25 -5.53
C ALA A 196 -19.42 -9.34 -4.89
N ARG A 197 -18.74 -10.13 -5.72
CA ARG A 197 -17.69 -11.03 -5.26
C ARG A 197 -16.42 -10.21 -4.99
N VAL A 198 -16.01 -10.13 -3.72
CA VAL A 198 -14.80 -9.42 -3.30
C VAL A 198 -13.63 -10.40 -3.18
N THR A 199 -12.50 -10.07 -3.80
CA THR A 199 -11.22 -10.80 -3.73
C THR A 199 -10.12 -9.84 -3.28
N VAL A 200 -9.26 -10.26 -2.36
CA VAL A 200 -8.10 -9.45 -1.92
C VAL A 200 -6.84 -10.02 -2.55
N LEU A 201 -6.08 -9.18 -3.27
CA LEU A 201 -4.81 -9.54 -3.88
C LEU A 201 -3.67 -8.87 -3.15
N CYS A 202 -2.70 -9.66 -2.73
CA CYS A 202 -1.73 -9.26 -1.72
C CYS A 202 -0.31 -9.46 -2.25
N HIS A 203 0.34 -8.34 -2.60
CA HIS A 203 1.65 -8.36 -3.25
C HIS A 203 2.78 -8.19 -2.24
N SER A 204 3.78 -9.07 -2.30
CA SER A 204 5.01 -8.91 -1.51
C SER A 204 4.70 -8.72 -0.03
N TYR A 205 5.18 -7.68 0.64
CA TYR A 205 4.84 -7.42 2.06
C TYR A 205 3.32 -7.38 2.33
N GLY A 206 2.51 -7.01 1.33
CA GLY A 206 1.05 -7.07 1.41
C GLY A 206 0.51 -8.47 1.70
N SER A 207 1.22 -9.54 1.32
CA SER A 207 0.84 -10.92 1.69
C SER A 207 0.88 -11.15 3.20
N VAL A 208 1.84 -10.54 3.90
CA VAL A 208 1.93 -10.57 5.36
C VAL A 208 0.75 -9.81 5.96
N VAL A 209 0.41 -8.63 5.42
CA VAL A 209 -0.77 -7.85 5.85
C VAL A 209 -2.04 -8.68 5.72
N CYS A 210 -2.28 -9.27 4.55
CA CYS A 210 -3.45 -10.09 4.32
C CYS A 210 -3.48 -11.33 5.21
N ALA A 211 -2.35 -11.99 5.44
CA ALA A 211 -2.27 -13.11 6.36
C ALA A 211 -2.67 -12.71 7.80
N ARG A 212 -2.23 -11.54 8.28
CA ARG A 212 -2.62 -10.99 9.59
C ARG A 212 -4.09 -10.57 9.65
N ALA A 213 -4.70 -10.24 8.51
CA ALA A 213 -6.10 -9.86 8.41
C ALA A 213 -7.05 -11.06 8.20
N ALA A 214 -6.53 -12.18 7.65
CA ALA A 214 -7.30 -13.24 6.99
C ALA A 214 -8.48 -13.80 7.80
N SER A 215 -8.31 -14.00 9.11
CA SER A 215 -9.35 -14.58 9.98
C SER A 215 -10.58 -13.69 10.17
N GLY A 216 -10.48 -12.40 9.83
CA GLY A 216 -11.60 -11.44 9.89
C GLY A 216 -11.93 -10.81 8.54
N LEU A 217 -11.46 -11.37 7.43
CA LEU A 217 -11.86 -10.94 6.09
C LEU A 217 -13.04 -11.78 5.60
N ASP A 218 -14.16 -11.12 5.35
CA ASP A 218 -15.33 -11.75 4.70
C ASP A 218 -15.28 -11.50 3.19
N VAL A 219 -14.45 -12.31 2.53
CA VAL A 219 -14.15 -12.23 1.09
C VAL A 219 -14.19 -13.62 0.49
N ALA A 220 -14.39 -13.70 -0.82
CA ALA A 220 -14.45 -14.98 -1.51
C ALA A 220 -13.05 -15.61 -1.64
N ASP A 221 -12.05 -14.80 -1.95
CA ASP A 221 -10.70 -15.27 -2.27
C ASP A 221 -9.63 -14.32 -1.71
N ILE A 222 -8.50 -14.89 -1.28
CA ILE A 222 -7.28 -14.16 -0.90
C ILE A 222 -6.14 -14.68 -1.79
N VAL A 223 -5.62 -13.84 -2.67
CA VAL A 223 -4.52 -14.20 -3.58
C VAL A 223 -3.21 -13.63 -3.06
N LEU A 224 -2.24 -14.50 -2.80
CA LEU A 224 -0.92 -14.12 -2.31
C LEU A 224 0.12 -14.30 -3.42
N TYR A 225 0.84 -13.23 -3.78
CA TYR A 225 1.80 -13.31 -4.88
C TYR A 225 3.03 -12.43 -4.66
N GLY A 226 4.17 -12.87 -5.21
CA GLY A 226 5.48 -12.27 -4.90
C GLY A 226 5.80 -12.28 -3.40
N SER A 227 5.19 -13.22 -2.65
CA SER A 227 5.12 -13.23 -1.19
C SER A 227 6.46 -13.63 -0.54
N PRO A 228 6.93 -12.91 0.49
CA PRO A 228 8.04 -13.36 1.33
C PRO A 228 7.62 -14.41 2.37
N GLY A 229 6.35 -14.82 2.38
CA GLY A 229 5.73 -15.70 3.36
C GLY A 229 4.56 -15.03 4.09
N THR A 230 3.77 -15.84 4.80
CA THR A 230 2.59 -15.39 5.58
C THR A 230 2.77 -15.54 7.08
N GLY A 231 3.81 -16.27 7.51
CA GLY A 231 3.96 -16.74 8.89
C GLY A 231 3.06 -17.93 9.24
N ALA A 232 2.15 -18.34 8.36
CA ALA A 232 1.35 -19.56 8.52
C ALA A 232 2.03 -20.76 7.84
N GLY A 233 1.97 -21.94 8.45
CA GLY A 233 2.53 -23.17 7.89
C GLY A 233 1.68 -23.80 6.77
N SER A 234 0.44 -23.36 6.60
CA SER A 234 -0.49 -23.83 5.56
C SER A 234 -1.61 -22.80 5.34
N ALA A 235 -2.39 -22.97 4.26
CA ALA A 235 -3.57 -22.14 4.02
C ALA A 235 -4.60 -22.23 5.18
N ALA A 236 -4.81 -23.44 5.73
CA ALA A 236 -5.68 -23.63 6.89
C ALA A 236 -5.19 -22.87 8.14
N GLY A 237 -3.87 -22.66 8.27
CA GLY A 237 -3.27 -21.86 9.34
C GLY A 237 -3.56 -20.36 9.27
N LEU A 238 -4.20 -19.86 8.20
CA LEU A 238 -4.69 -18.48 8.12
C LEU A 238 -6.05 -18.29 8.81
N HIS A 239 -6.72 -19.39 9.18
CA HIS A 239 -8.01 -19.38 9.87
C HIS A 239 -9.09 -18.54 9.17
N THR A 240 -9.12 -18.58 7.83
CA THR A 240 -10.08 -17.87 6.99
C THR A 240 -11.08 -18.83 6.36
N ARG A 241 -12.25 -18.30 5.98
CA ARG A 241 -13.24 -19.01 5.15
C ARG A 241 -13.03 -18.78 3.66
N ALA A 242 -12.20 -17.80 3.29
CA ALA A 242 -11.88 -17.51 1.90
C ALA A 242 -11.07 -18.65 1.27
N THR A 243 -11.18 -18.79 -0.05
CA THR A 243 -10.22 -19.60 -0.82
C THR A 243 -8.87 -18.88 -0.84
N VAL A 244 -7.77 -19.60 -0.60
CA VAL A 244 -6.40 -19.05 -0.59
C VAL A 244 -5.52 -19.81 -1.56
#